data_AF-A0A2N6C133-F1
#
_entry.id   AF-A0A2N6C133-F1
#
_cell.length_a   1.000
_cell.length_b   1.000
_cell.length_c   1.000
_cell.angle_alpha   90.00
_cell.angle_beta   90.00
_cell.angle_gamma   90.00
#
_symmetry.space_group_name_H-M   'P 1'
#
loop_
_entity.id
_entity.type
_entity.pdbx_description
1 polymer ?
#
loop_
_entity_poly.entity_id
_entity_poly.type
_entity_poly.pdbx_seq_one_letter_code
_entity_poly.pdbx_strand_id
1 'polypeptide(L)'
;MARIKGSLIHGLKVGKEYLKDFELHDHLTAGMIIDAKEAAEKVVPFEMHGSMRPVVVESPAKLGALILCRQVASIGYLAGPLDYDLFGTLHEEDLDVLNLYADLAAGALTSKEVAKRLAERAAKASPEVTQRGRDDSPCGDAGDSGAADDAQGRADD
;
A
#
# COMPACT_ATOMS: atom_id res chain seq x y z
N MET A 1 23.97 -13.18 -5.61
CA MET A 1 22.55 -13.57 -5.62
C MET A 1 21.80 -12.60 -6.53
N ALA A 2 20.97 -13.11 -7.44
CA ALA A 2 20.14 -12.26 -8.28
C ALA A 2 19.12 -11.50 -7.41
N ARG A 3 18.78 -10.28 -7.84
CA ARG A 3 17.79 -9.43 -7.17
C ARG A 3 16.68 -9.09 -8.15
N ILE A 4 15.45 -9.19 -7.69
CA ILE A 4 14.27 -8.77 -8.45
C ILE A 4 13.91 -7.37 -7.98
N LYS A 5 13.72 -6.45 -8.93
CA LYS A 5 13.39 -5.05 -8.61
C LYS A 5 11.94 -4.76 -8.97
N GLY A 6 11.31 -3.91 -8.17
CA GLY A 6 9.96 -3.40 -8.42
C GLY A 6 9.74 -2.06 -7.73
N SER A 7 8.55 -1.51 -7.92
CA SER A 7 8.10 -0.29 -7.24
C SER A 7 6.79 -0.56 -6.51
N LEU A 8 6.69 -0.02 -5.31
CA LEU A 8 5.46 0.11 -4.55
C LEU A 8 4.59 1.23 -5.14
N ILE A 9 3.29 1.16 -4.86
CA ILE A 9 2.28 2.13 -5.29
C ILE A 9 2.30 3.32 -4.33
N HIS A 10 2.10 3.08 -3.04
CA HIS A 10 2.06 4.12 -2.00
C HIS A 10 3.46 4.39 -1.45
N GLY A 11 4.19 3.32 -1.16
CA GLY A 11 5.54 3.36 -0.62
C GLY A 11 5.59 3.17 0.88
N LEU A 12 6.73 2.70 1.37
CA LEU A 12 6.98 2.53 2.79
C LEU A 12 7.30 3.88 3.44
N LYS A 13 6.55 4.24 4.49
CA LYS A 13 6.74 5.49 5.21
C LYS A 13 7.86 5.34 6.24
N VAL A 14 8.97 6.03 6.02
CA VAL A 14 10.08 6.11 6.99
C VAL A 14 10.24 7.57 7.40
N GLY A 15 9.78 7.89 8.61
CA GLY A 15 9.74 9.27 9.10
C GLY A 15 8.84 10.16 8.23
N LYS A 16 9.45 11.02 7.41
CA LYS A 16 8.75 11.96 6.50
C LYS A 16 8.79 11.54 5.03
N GLU A 17 9.51 10.47 4.71
CA GLU A 17 9.76 10.04 3.33
C GLU A 17 8.97 8.78 3.00
N TYR A 18 8.61 8.66 1.72
CA TYR A 18 7.93 7.49 1.16
C TYR A 18 8.88 6.78 0.20
N LEU A 19 9.33 5.58 0.58
CA LEU A 19 10.26 4.78 -0.21
C LEU A 19 9.47 3.84 -1.11
N LYS A 20 9.61 4.00 -2.43
CA LYS A 20 8.81 3.24 -3.40
C LYS A 20 9.57 2.09 -4.04
N ASP A 21 10.83 2.30 -4.38
CA ASP A 21 11.62 1.26 -5.05
C ASP A 21 11.99 0.16 -4.06
N PHE A 22 11.85 -1.10 -4.45
CA PHE A 22 12.26 -2.24 -3.63
C PHE A 22 13.08 -3.24 -4.43
N GLU A 23 13.92 -3.98 -3.70
CA GLU A 23 14.65 -5.13 -4.22
C GLU A 23 14.35 -6.36 -3.36
N LEU A 24 14.01 -7.47 -4.00
CA LEU A 24 13.83 -8.78 -3.36
C LEU A 24 14.98 -9.71 -3.71
N HIS A 25 15.31 -10.59 -2.77
CA HIS A 25 16.09 -11.78 -3.03
C HIS A 25 15.30 -12.74 -3.91
N ASP A 26 15.92 -13.22 -4.99
CA ASP A 26 15.37 -14.22 -5.90
C ASP A 26 15.14 -15.58 -5.22
N HIS A 27 15.89 -15.89 -4.18
CA HIS A 27 15.73 -17.09 -3.37
C HIS A 27 15.99 -16.80 -1.89
N LEU A 28 15.34 -17.58 -1.03
CA LEU A 28 15.59 -17.58 0.40
C LEU A 28 16.70 -18.58 0.74
N THR A 29 17.62 -18.18 1.62
CA THR A 29 18.60 -19.11 2.18
C THR A 29 17.98 -19.89 3.34
N ALA A 30 18.54 -21.06 3.66
CA ALA A 30 18.11 -21.84 4.82
C ALA A 30 18.19 -21.05 6.13
N GLY A 31 19.22 -20.21 6.30
CA GLY A 31 19.34 -19.34 7.47
C GLY A 31 18.19 -18.35 7.59
N MET A 32 17.81 -17.70 6.49
CA MET A 32 16.67 -16.76 6.48
C MET A 32 15.35 -17.44 6.86
N ILE A 33 15.16 -18.70 6.44
CA ILE A 33 13.96 -19.49 6.78
C ILE A 33 13.98 -19.88 8.26
N ILE A 34 15.12 -20.36 8.78
CA ILE A 34 15.26 -20.76 10.18
C ILE A 34 15.01 -19.57 11.10
N ASP A 35 15.64 -18.43 10.83
CA ASP A 35 15.47 -17.23 11.64
C ASP A 35 14.01 -16.73 11.63
N ALA A 36 13.31 -16.84 10.50
CA ALA A 36 11.90 -16.47 10.41
C ALA A 36 11.00 -17.41 11.23
N LYS A 37 11.31 -18.71 11.24
CA LYS A 37 10.61 -19.70 12.08
C LYS A 37 10.81 -19.44 13.56
N GLU A 38 12.07 -19.26 13.98
CA GLU A 38 12.39 -18.95 15.38
C GLU A 38 11.69 -17.66 15.85
N ALA A 39 11.67 -16.62 15.01
CA ALA A 39 10.95 -15.38 15.32
C ALA A 39 9.41 -15.52 15.30
N ALA A 40 8.86 -16.55 14.64
CA ALA A 40 7.44 -16.85 14.60
C ALA A 40 6.96 -17.66 15.81
N GLU A 41 7.88 -18.26 16.58
CA GLU A 41 7.59 -19.02 17.78
C GLU A 41 7.28 -18.12 18.98
N LYS A 42 6.35 -18.56 19.82
CA LYS A 42 6.02 -17.93 21.10
C LYS A 42 5.69 -19.01 22.12
N VAL A 43 6.19 -18.81 23.35
CA VAL A 43 5.75 -19.61 24.50
C VAL A 43 4.43 -19.05 25.00
N VAL A 44 3.40 -19.89 25.00
CA VAL A 44 2.07 -19.58 25.52
C VAL A 44 1.76 -20.54 26.66
N PRO A 45 1.24 -20.04 27.80
CA PRO A 45 0.78 -20.93 28.84
C PRO A 45 -0.54 -21.59 28.42
N PHE A 46 -0.59 -22.92 28.46
CA PHE A 46 -1.76 -23.73 28.11
C PHE A 46 -2.22 -24.52 29.32
N GLU A 47 -3.53 -24.52 29.59
CA GLU A 47 -4.11 -25.30 30.67
C GLU A 47 -4.32 -26.74 30.22
N MET A 48 -3.66 -27.69 30.89
CA MET A 48 -3.81 -29.12 30.61
C MET A 48 -4.05 -29.84 31.93
N HIS A 49 -5.25 -30.42 32.09
CA HIS A 49 -5.68 -31.12 33.31
C HIS A 49 -5.59 -30.26 34.59
N GLY A 50 -6.02 -28.99 34.53
CA GLY A 50 -6.02 -28.08 35.68
C GLY A 50 -4.65 -27.57 36.10
N SER A 51 -3.62 -27.76 35.27
CA SER A 51 -2.27 -27.22 35.48
C SER A 51 -1.81 -26.42 34.27
N MET A 52 -1.24 -25.24 34.51
CA MET A 52 -0.66 -24.39 33.47
C MET A 52 0.70 -24.94 33.04
N ARG A 53 0.85 -25.28 31.77
CA ARG A 53 2.11 -25.74 31.17
C ARG A 53 2.54 -24.80 30.05
N PRO A 54 3.83 -24.42 29.97
CA PRO A 54 4.32 -23.65 28.84
C PRO A 54 4.36 -24.54 27.59
N VAL A 55 3.76 -24.07 26.49
CA VAL A 55 3.79 -24.73 25.19
C VAL A 55 4.36 -23.74 24.18
N VAL A 56 5.27 -24.20 23.32
CA VAL A 56 5.76 -23.42 22.19
C VAL A 56 4.76 -23.57 21.05
N VAL A 57 4.29 -22.44 20.53
CA VAL A 57 3.41 -22.38 19.36
C VAL A 57 4.06 -21.51 18.30
N GLU A 58 4.03 -21.96 17.05
CA GLU A 58 4.41 -21.17 15.88
C GLU A 58 3.16 -20.55 15.29
N SER A 59 3.21 -19.26 14.93
CA SER A 59 2.13 -18.60 14.20
C SER A 59 2.37 -18.69 12.68
N PRO A 60 1.55 -19.43 11.91
CA PRO A 60 1.74 -19.54 10.47
C PRO A 60 1.61 -18.19 9.74
N ALA A 61 0.69 -17.34 10.19
CA ALA A 61 0.51 -16.00 9.63
C ALA A 61 1.74 -15.11 9.88
N LYS A 62 2.28 -15.14 11.10
CA LYS A 62 3.50 -14.40 11.44
C LYS A 62 4.71 -14.93 10.66
N LEU A 63 4.82 -16.24 10.51
CA LEU A 63 5.87 -16.88 9.73
C LEU A 63 5.86 -16.39 8.27
N GLY A 64 4.69 -16.39 7.61
CA GLY A 64 4.58 -15.90 6.23
C GLY A 64 5.06 -14.46 6.06
N ALA A 65 4.64 -13.57 6.97
CA ALA A 65 5.08 -12.18 6.97
C ALA A 65 6.60 -12.03 7.23
N LEU A 66 7.15 -12.80 8.19
CA LEU A 66 8.58 -12.77 8.49
C LEU A 66 9.44 -13.32 7.35
N ILE A 67 8.97 -14.35 6.64
CA ILE A 67 9.64 -14.85 5.44
C ILE A 67 9.73 -13.75 4.38
N LEU A 68 8.64 -13.03 4.13
CA LEU A 68 8.63 -11.91 3.19
C LEU A 68 9.55 -10.77 3.64
N CYS A 69 9.55 -10.43 4.94
CA CYS A 69 10.48 -9.45 5.52
C CYS A 69 11.95 -9.80 5.26
N ARG A 70 12.30 -11.10 5.41
CA ARG A 70 13.65 -11.58 5.10
C ARG A 70 13.94 -11.54 3.60
N GLN A 71 12.94 -11.81 2.75
CA GLN A 71 13.11 -11.78 1.30
C GLN A 71 13.38 -10.36 0.76
N VAL A 72 12.94 -9.32 1.46
CA VAL A 72 13.24 -7.92 1.10
C VAL A 72 14.72 -7.62 1.34
N ALA A 73 15.45 -7.38 0.25
CA ALA A 73 16.87 -7.01 0.28
C ALA A 73 17.06 -5.51 0.57
N SER A 74 16.16 -4.66 0.08
CA SER A 74 16.13 -3.23 0.37
C SER A 74 14.83 -2.57 -0.08
N ILE A 75 14.47 -1.44 0.53
CA ILE A 75 13.41 -0.53 0.05
C ILE A 75 13.98 0.89 0.07
N GLY A 76 14.14 1.51 -1.10
CA GLY A 76 14.82 2.79 -1.26
C GLY A 76 16.24 2.74 -0.70
N TYR A 77 16.55 3.60 0.27
CA TYR A 77 17.83 3.58 0.99
C TYR A 77 17.85 2.62 2.18
N LEU A 78 16.71 2.03 2.57
CA LEU A 78 16.65 1.12 3.68
C LEU A 78 17.22 -0.23 3.26
N ALA A 79 18.38 -0.60 3.80
CA ALA A 79 18.97 -1.92 3.61
C ALA A 79 18.17 -2.97 4.42
N GLY A 80 17.89 -4.10 3.79
CA GLY A 80 17.17 -5.22 4.40
C GLY A 80 18.07 -6.12 5.27
N PRO A 81 17.49 -7.11 5.97
CA PRO A 81 16.07 -7.49 5.94
C PRO A 81 15.14 -6.44 6.57
N LEU A 82 13.89 -6.37 6.09
CA LEU A 82 12.93 -5.40 6.58
C LEU A 82 12.49 -5.77 8.01
N ASP A 83 12.40 -4.76 8.88
CA ASP A 83 11.90 -4.96 10.23
C ASP A 83 10.40 -5.26 10.24
N TYR A 84 9.94 -6.13 11.15
CA TYR A 84 8.54 -6.57 11.20
C TYR A 84 7.58 -5.44 11.56
N ASP A 85 7.97 -4.54 12.46
CA ASP A 85 7.11 -3.41 12.86
C ASP A 85 6.97 -2.43 11.70
N LEU A 86 8.05 -2.21 10.95
CA LEU A 86 8.04 -1.36 9.77
C LEU A 86 7.25 -2.00 8.62
N PHE A 87 7.39 -3.31 8.41
CA PHE A 87 6.56 -4.07 7.46
C PHE A 87 5.07 -3.97 7.79
N GLY A 88 4.69 -3.93 9.08
CA GLY A 88 3.31 -3.70 9.51
C GLY A 88 2.74 -2.33 9.14
N THR A 89 3.56 -1.36 8.73
CA THR A 89 3.11 -0.03 8.29
C THR A 89 2.83 0.07 6.80
N LEU A 90 3.12 -0.98 6.04
CA LEU A 90 2.93 -1.01 4.59
C LEU A 90 1.44 -0.95 4.23
N HIS A 91 1.11 -0.27 3.14
CA HIS A 91 -0.26 -0.27 2.61
C HIS A 91 -0.63 -1.67 2.11
N GLU A 92 -1.90 -2.06 2.20
CA GLU A 92 -2.36 -3.40 1.77
C GLU A 92 -2.05 -3.68 0.29
N GLU A 93 -2.20 -2.69 -0.58
CA GLU A 93 -1.86 -2.80 -2.00
C GLU A 93 -0.36 -3.01 -2.24
N ASP A 94 0.49 -2.41 -1.40
CA ASP A 94 1.94 -2.58 -1.47
C ASP A 94 2.36 -3.97 -0.96
N LEU A 95 1.67 -4.48 0.08
CA LEU A 95 1.87 -5.84 0.57
C LEU A 95 1.51 -6.86 -0.52
N ASP A 96 0.40 -6.62 -1.21
CA ASP A 96 -0.02 -7.39 -2.38
C ASP A 96 1.03 -7.39 -3.50
N VAL A 97 1.63 -6.23 -3.78
CA VAL A 97 2.72 -6.10 -4.76
C VAL A 97 3.92 -6.94 -4.32
N LEU A 98 4.36 -6.85 -3.06
CA LEU A 98 5.48 -7.65 -2.57
C LEU A 98 5.22 -9.15 -2.66
N ASN A 99 4.01 -9.61 -2.30
CA ASN A 99 3.62 -11.02 -2.43
C ASN A 99 3.64 -11.48 -3.89
N LEU A 100 3.15 -10.67 -4.82
CA LEU A 100 3.16 -10.97 -6.25
C LEU A 100 4.59 -11.17 -6.80
N TYR A 101 5.52 -10.33 -6.35
CA TYR A 101 6.93 -10.44 -6.71
C TYR A 101 7.63 -11.60 -5.99
N ALA A 102 7.22 -11.95 -4.77
CA ALA A 102 7.69 -13.14 -4.07
C ALA A 102 7.26 -14.43 -4.80
N ASP A 103 6.01 -14.48 -5.29
CA ASP A 103 5.51 -15.59 -6.10
C ASP A 103 6.26 -15.73 -7.45
N LEU A 104 6.63 -14.60 -8.06
CA LEU A 104 7.50 -14.57 -9.23
C LEU A 104 8.87 -15.18 -8.93
N ALA A 105 9.47 -14.79 -7.81
CA ALA A 105 10.75 -15.33 -7.35
C ALA A 105 10.67 -16.85 -7.09
N ALA A 106 9.55 -17.30 -6.54
CA ALA A 106 9.29 -18.73 -6.32
C ALA A 106 8.98 -19.51 -7.60
N GLY A 107 8.87 -18.83 -8.76
CA GLY A 107 8.48 -19.45 -10.03
C GLY A 107 7.02 -19.89 -10.10
N ALA A 108 6.18 -19.48 -9.14
CA ALA A 108 4.75 -19.78 -9.12
C ALA A 108 3.96 -18.93 -10.13
N LEU A 109 4.50 -17.77 -10.49
CA LEU A 109 3.95 -16.82 -11.44
C LEU A 109 4.97 -16.50 -12.53
N THR A 110 4.48 -16.24 -13.74
CA THR A 110 5.30 -15.73 -14.84
C THR A 110 5.32 -14.20 -14.86
N SER A 111 6.36 -13.59 -15.41
CA SER A 111 6.45 -12.12 -15.51
C SER A 111 5.27 -11.49 -16.26
N LYS A 112 4.66 -12.22 -17.20
CA LYS A 112 3.47 -11.76 -17.94
C LYS A 112 2.23 -11.67 -17.04
N GLU A 113 2.03 -12.66 -16.16
CA GLU A 113 0.91 -12.69 -15.24
C GLU A 113 1.06 -11.64 -14.14
N VAL A 114 2.28 -11.43 -13.65
CA VAL A 114 2.63 -10.35 -12.73
C VAL A 114 2.26 -8.99 -13.35
N ALA A 115 2.70 -8.74 -14.59
CA ALA A 115 2.39 -7.49 -15.29
C ALA A 115 0.88 -7.27 -15.48
N LYS A 116 0.14 -8.34 -15.84
CA LYS A 116 -1.33 -8.28 -15.97
C LYS A 116 -2.00 -7.92 -14.65
N ARG A 117 -1.63 -8.58 -13.55
CA ARG A 117 -2.19 -8.34 -12.21
C ARG A 117 -1.84 -6.97 -11.65
N LEU A 118 -0.68 -6.41 -11.99
CA LEU A 118 -0.33 -5.03 -11.65
C LEU A 118 -1.17 -4.03 -12.45
N ALA A 119 -1.34 -4.25 -13.75
CA ALA A 119 -2.14 -3.39 -14.62
C ALA A 119 -3.62 -3.33 -14.19
N GLU A 120 -4.21 -4.47 -13.83
CA GLU A 120 -5.58 -4.54 -13.31
C GLU A 120 -5.76 -3.74 -12.01
N ARG A 121 -4.75 -3.72 -11.14
CA ARG A 121 -4.77 -2.94 -9.90
C ARG A 121 -4.62 -1.44 -10.15
N ALA A 122 -3.68 -1.06 -11.02
CA ALA A 122 -3.51 0.34 -11.42
C ALA A 122 -4.80 0.93 -12.03
N ALA A 123 -5.56 0.11 -12.78
CA ALA A 123 -6.85 0.51 -13.32
C ALA A 123 -7.94 0.69 -12.24
N LYS A 124 -7.93 -0.12 -11.17
CA LYS A 124 -8.89 -0.02 -10.06
C LYS A 124 -8.60 1.13 -9.10
N ALA A 125 -7.35 1.59 -9.01
CA ALA A 125 -6.95 2.72 -8.18
C ALA A 125 -7.43 4.09 -8.72
N SER A 126 -7.96 4.17 -9.95
CA SER A 126 -8.28 5.43 -10.64
C SER A 126 -9.76 5.78 -10.97
N PRO A 127 -10.81 5.56 -10.15
CA PRO A 127 -12.16 6.04 -10.51
C PRO A 127 -12.65 7.32 -9.80
N GLU A 128 -12.10 7.75 -8.66
CA GLU A 128 -12.85 8.68 -7.77
C GLU A 128 -12.50 10.18 -7.80
N VAL A 129 -11.52 10.67 -8.58
CA VAL A 129 -11.04 12.07 -8.43
C VAL A 129 -11.19 12.96 -9.69
N THR A 130 -12.10 12.67 -10.62
CA THR A 130 -12.32 13.57 -11.78
C THR A 130 -13.77 14.01 -12.04
N GLN A 131 -14.70 13.80 -11.12
CA GLN A 131 -16.08 14.32 -11.28
C GLN A 131 -16.60 15.17 -10.11
N ARG A 132 -15.79 16.13 -9.63
CA ARG A 132 -16.31 17.33 -8.95
C ARG A 132 -15.46 18.53 -9.30
N GLY A 133 -15.87 19.29 -10.30
CA GLY A 133 -15.22 20.54 -10.67
C GLY A 133 -15.23 20.84 -12.15
N ARG A 134 -16.36 20.63 -12.82
CA ARG A 134 -16.61 21.22 -14.13
C ARG A 134 -18.09 21.59 -14.27
N ASP A 135 -18.53 22.46 -13.38
CA ASP A 135 -19.68 23.32 -13.67
C ASP A 135 -19.14 24.45 -14.57
N ASP A 136 -18.98 24.14 -15.85
CA ASP A 136 -18.79 25.13 -16.90
C ASP A 136 -20.09 25.94 -17.01
N SER A 137 -20.22 27.00 -16.20
CA SER A 137 -21.21 28.05 -16.45
C SER A 137 -20.67 28.95 -17.56
N PRO A 138 -21.27 28.96 -18.77
CA PRO A 138 -20.82 29.87 -19.81
C PRO A 138 -21.28 31.29 -19.48
N CYS A 139 -20.32 32.22 -19.55
CA CYS A 139 -20.55 33.65 -19.60
C CYS A 139 -21.67 34.01 -20.58
N GLY A 140 -22.70 34.70 -20.09
CA GLY A 140 -23.62 35.50 -20.90
C GLY A 140 -23.49 36.95 -20.46
N ASP A 141 -22.61 37.70 -21.13
CA ASP A 141 -22.54 39.15 -21.05
C ASP A 141 -23.21 39.76 -22.30
N ALA A 142 -23.69 40.99 -22.15
CA ALA A 142 -24.30 41.89 -23.13
C ALA A 142 -25.82 41.75 -23.39
N GLY A 143 -26.57 42.54 -22.63
CA GLY A 143 -27.97 42.89 -22.87
C GLY A 143 -28.32 44.24 -22.23
N ASP A 144 -27.62 45.29 -22.65
CA ASP A 144 -27.95 46.69 -22.41
C ASP A 144 -29.33 47.04 -22.98
N SER A 145 -30.28 47.39 -22.12
CA SER A 145 -31.40 48.28 -22.46
C SER A 145 -32.01 48.85 -21.17
N GLY A 146 -31.97 50.18 -21.07
CA GLY A 146 -32.24 50.92 -19.85
C GLY A 146 -33.67 50.85 -19.33
N ALA A 147 -33.80 51.07 -18.02
CA ALA A 147 -35.04 51.38 -17.35
C ALA A 147 -34.83 52.61 -16.45
N ALA A 148 -35.82 53.49 -16.52
CA ALA A 148 -35.79 54.89 -16.18
C ALA A 148 -35.60 55.21 -14.68
N ASP A 149 -35.04 56.41 -14.53
CA ASP A 149 -34.86 57.23 -13.34
C ASP A 149 -36.19 57.63 -12.66
N ASP A 150 -36.01 58.22 -11.50
CA ASP A 150 -36.88 58.55 -10.39
C ASP A 150 -38.28 59.17 -10.65
N ALA A 151 -39.20 58.67 -9.81
CA ALA A 151 -40.09 59.43 -8.93
C ALA A 151 -40.71 60.75 -9.44
N GLN A 152 -41.98 60.66 -9.88
CA GLN A 152 -42.91 61.79 -9.93
C GLN A 152 -43.59 61.96 -8.57
N GLY A 153 -43.06 62.89 -7.76
CA GLY A 153 -43.73 63.44 -6.58
C GLY A 153 -44.68 64.56 -6.97
N ARG A 154 -45.95 64.40 -6.58
CA ARG A 154 -47.06 65.35 -6.67
C ARG A 154 -46.67 66.78 -6.29
N ALA A 155 -47.00 67.72 -7.17
CA ALA A 155 -47.40 69.07 -6.78
C ALA A 155 -48.92 69.18 -7.01
N ASP A 156 -49.63 69.81 -6.08
CA ASP A 156 -50.43 71.01 -6.35
C ASP A 156 -51.56 71.18 -5.32
N ASP A 157 -51.69 72.43 -4.87
CA ASP A 157 -52.82 73.13 -4.24
C ASP A 157 -53.45 72.62 -2.93
#